data_AF-A0A7T5UTY8-F1
#
_entry.id   AF-A0A7T5UTY8-F1
#
_cell.length_a   1.000
_cell.length_b   1.000
_cell.length_c   1.000
_cell.angle_alpha   90.00
_cell.angle_beta   90.00
_cell.angle_gamma   90.00
#
_symmetry.space_group_name_H-M   'P 1'
#
loop_
_entity.id
_entity.type
_entity.pdbx_description
1 polymer ?
#
loop_
_entity_poly.entity_id
_entity_poly.type
_entity_poly.pdbx_seq_one_letter_code
_entity_poly.pdbx_strand_id
1 'polypeptide(L)' 'MISASCCVACPECNDDYLQLTDREMRICETVCSSSAPIGFSAVKRAVGLHQEVVSRTLKRLVNYGALERVSGKYRRKTGQ' A
#
# COMPACT_ATOMS: atom_id res chain seq x y z
N MET A 1 16.40 10.35 -9.95
CA MET A 1 15.23 9.45 -10.04
C MET A 1 14.87 9.06 -8.62
N ILE A 2 13.81 9.65 -8.05
CA ILE A 2 13.43 9.41 -6.66
C ILE A 2 12.72 8.07 -6.60
N SER A 3 13.46 7.02 -6.22
CA SER A 3 12.92 5.70 -5.90
C SER A 3 12.17 5.79 -4.57
N ALA A 4 10.99 6.39 -4.59
CA ALA A 4 10.10 6.46 -3.44
C ALA A 4 9.22 5.21 -3.44
N SER A 5 9.76 4.06 -3.05
CA SER A 5 8.89 2.93 -2.71
C SER A 5 8.10 3.38 -1.46
N CYS A 6 6.83 3.74 -1.64
CA CYS A 6 6.07 4.38 -0.56
C CYS A 6 5.60 3.38 0.51
N CYS A 7 5.83 2.09 0.27
CA CYS A 7 5.94 1.05 1.30
C CYS A 7 7.37 0.49 1.36
N VAL A 8 8.39 1.36 1.31
CA VAL A 8 9.74 1.00 1.76
C VAL A 8 9.62 0.59 3.22
N ALA A 9 10.14 -0.59 3.53
CA ALA A 9 10.51 -0.95 4.89
C ALA A 9 11.32 0.21 5.49
N CYS A 10 10.71 0.97 6.40
CA CYS A 10 11.28 2.18 6.96
C CYS A 10 12.66 1.85 7.57
N PRO A 11 13.77 2.43 7.09
CA PRO A 11 15.11 2.11 7.61
C PRO A 11 15.34 2.64 9.04
N GLU A 12 14.41 3.42 9.60
CA GLU A 12 14.49 3.98 10.97
C GLU A 12 13.48 3.37 11.94
N CYS A 13 12.70 2.34 11.56
CA CYS A 13 11.83 1.63 12.50
C CYS A 13 12.47 0.31 12.96
N ASN A 14 12.63 0.20 14.27
CA ASN A 14 13.12 -0.94 15.04
C ASN A 14 12.44 -2.28 14.65
N ASP A 15 13.27 -3.30 14.36
CA ASP A 15 13.09 -4.76 14.47
C ASP A 15 11.95 -5.56 13.80
N ASP A 16 10.85 -4.99 13.27
CA ASP A 16 9.79 -5.79 12.61
C ASP A 16 9.62 -5.39 11.13
N TYR A 17 10.49 -5.92 10.28
CA TYR A 17 10.43 -5.69 8.83
C TYR A 17 9.15 -6.30 8.25
N LEU A 18 8.20 -5.46 7.81
CA LEU A 18 7.11 -5.92 6.95
C LEU A 18 7.70 -6.36 5.60
N GLN A 19 8.04 -7.64 5.47
CA GLN A 19 8.39 -8.23 4.19
C GLN A 19 7.14 -8.33 3.32
N LEU A 20 7.06 -7.45 2.31
CA LEU A 20 6.04 -7.49 1.28
C LEU A 20 6.42 -8.54 0.26
N THR A 21 5.51 -9.46 -0.02
CA THR A 21 5.60 -10.31 -1.20
C THR A 21 5.47 -9.46 -2.46
N ASP A 22 5.96 -9.94 -3.60
CA ASP A 22 5.92 -9.23 -4.90
C ASP A 22 4.51 -8.70 -5.25
N ARG A 23 3.49 -9.51 -4.94
CA ARG A 23 2.07 -9.15 -5.07
C ARG A 23 1.65 -7.98 -4.17
N GLU A 24 2.16 -7.92 -2.95
CA GLU A 24 1.82 -6.88 -1.98
C GLU A 24 2.55 -5.57 -2.33
N MET A 25 3.77 -5.70 -2.84
CA MET A 25 4.54 -4.59 -3.39
C MET A 25 3.80 -3.93 -4.56
N ARG A 26 3.29 -4.72 -5.53
CA ARG A 26 2.46 -4.18 -6.62
C ARG A 26 1.22 -3.43 -6.15
N ILE A 27 0.51 -3.96 -5.14
CA ILE A 27 -0.66 -3.30 -4.56
C ILE A 27 -0.26 -1.97 -3.92
N CYS A 28 0.82 -1.98 -3.15
CA CYS A 28 1.37 -0.77 -2.55
C CYS A 28 1.72 0.27 -3.62
N GLU A 29 2.53 -0.10 -4.61
CA GLU A 29 2.97 0.81 -5.67
C GLU A 29 1.81 1.42 -6.44
N THR A 30 0.76 0.63 -6.68
CA THR A 30 -0.48 1.12 -7.31
C THR A 30 -1.13 2.24 -6.49
N VAL A 31 -1.20 2.07 -5.17
CA VAL A 31 -1.77 3.09 -4.27
C VAL A 31 -0.84 4.30 -4.16
N CYS A 32 0.47 4.07 -4.09
CA CYS A 32 1.50 5.09 -3.93
C CYS A 32 1.72 5.96 -5.17
N SER A 33 1.55 5.38 -6.37
CA SER A 33 1.67 6.10 -7.64
C SER A 33 0.48 7.00 -7.91
N SER A 34 -0.63 6.81 -7.19
CA SER A 34 -1.82 7.65 -7.30
C SER A 34 -1.65 8.92 -6.47
N SER A 35 -1.71 10.09 -7.13
CA SER A 35 -1.68 11.38 -6.45
C SER A 35 -2.93 11.66 -5.59
N ALA A 36 -4.02 10.94 -5.86
CA ALA A 36 -5.28 11.04 -5.12
C ALA A 36 -5.62 9.71 -4.43
N PRO A 37 -6.47 9.71 -3.37
CA PRO A 37 -6.94 8.49 -2.75
C PRO A 37 -7.60 7.57 -3.77
N ILE A 38 -7.11 6.33 -3.87
CA ILE A 38 -7.59 5.33 -4.83
C ILE A 38 -8.61 4.40 -4.17
N GLY A 39 -9.70 4.10 -4.88
CA GLY A 39 -10.72 3.17 -4.38
C GLY A 39 -10.30 1.71 -4.54
N PHE A 40 -10.86 0.83 -3.71
CA PHE A 40 -10.63 -0.62 -3.78
C PHE A 40 -10.79 -1.19 -5.20
N SER A 41 -11.85 -0.81 -5.89
CA SER A 41 -12.15 -1.29 -7.25
C SER A 41 -11.09 -0.87 -8.27
N ALA A 42 -10.51 0.32 -8.12
CA ALA A 42 -9.46 0.81 -9.00
C ALA A 42 -8.13 0.10 -8.73
N VAL A 43 -7.78 -0.12 -7.46
CA VAL A 43 -6.62 -0.94 -7.07
C VAL A 43 -6.76 -2.34 -7.65
N LYS A 44 -7.91 -3.00 -7.42
CA LYS A 44 -8.19 -4.36 -7.93
C LYS A 44 -8.03 -4.45 -9.44
N ARG A 45 -8.56 -3.48 -10.19
CA ARG A 45 -8.44 -3.45 -11.66
C ARG A 45 -6.99 -3.28 -12.11
N ALA A 46 -6.22 -2.43 -11.43
CA ALA A 46 -4.83 -2.19 -11.77
C ALA A 46 -3.92 -3.40 -11.49
N VAL A 47 -4.14 -4.12 -10.39
CA VAL A 47 -3.28 -5.27 -10.03
C VAL A 47 -3.77 -6.61 -10.61
N GLY A 48 -5.01 -6.70 -11.08
CA GLY A 48 -5.57 -7.92 -11.66
C GLY A 48 -5.72 -9.09 -10.68
N LEU A 49 -5.72 -8.82 -9.37
CA LEU A 49 -5.77 -9.84 -8.31
C LEU A 49 -7.19 -10.11 -7.81
N HIS A 50 -7.36 -11.27 -7.18
CA HIS A 50 -8.62 -11.64 -6.56
C HIS A 50 -9.02 -10.67 -5.44
N GLN A 51 -10.32 -10.41 -5.28
CA GLN A 51 -10.82 -9.39 -4.35
C GLN A 51 -10.38 -9.63 -2.90
N GLU A 52 -10.32 -10.90 -2.49
CA GLU A 52 -9.96 -11.25 -1.12
C GLU A 52 -8.47 -11.01 -0.85
N VAL A 53 -7.62 -11.27 -1.85
CA VAL A 53 -6.18 -10.99 -1.78
C VAL A 53 -5.96 -9.49 -1.65
N VAL A 54 -6.57 -8.69 -2.51
CA VAL A 54 -6.47 -7.22 -2.47
C VAL A 54 -6.96 -6.67 -1.12
N SER A 55 -8.09 -7.18 -0.63
CA SER A 55 -8.69 -6.75 0.64
C SER A 55 -7.79 -7.06 1.84
N ARG A 56 -7.26 -8.30 1.92
CA ARG A 56 -6.34 -8.71 2.99
C ARG A 56 -5.05 -7.90 2.96
N THR A 57 -4.45 -7.72 1.78
CA THR A 57 -3.22 -6.95 1.63
C THR A 57 -3.41 -5.48 2.00
N LEU A 58 -4.46 -4.83 1.50
CA LEU A 58 -4.73 -3.43 1.85
C LEU A 58 -4.97 -3.26 3.36
N LYS A 59 -5.73 -4.17 3.99
CA LYS A 59 -5.90 -4.16 5.45
C LYS A 59 -4.57 -4.32 6.18
N ARG A 60 -3.72 -5.26 5.74
CA ARG A 60 -2.38 -5.47 6.29
C ARG A 60 -1.56 -4.19 6.19
N LEU A 61 -1.42 -3.63 4.99
CA LEU A 61 -0.66 -2.40 4.74
C LEU A 61 -1.14 -1.21 5.57
N VAL A 62 -2.45 -1.08 5.79
CA VAL A 62 -3.01 -0.05 6.68
C VAL A 62 -2.66 -0.32 8.15
N ASN A 63 -2.73 -1.57 8.59
CA ASN A 63 -2.43 -1.94 9.98
C ASN A 63 -0.96 -1.72 10.34
N TYR A 64 -0.05 -2.01 9.41
CA TYR A 64 1.38 -1.72 9.55
C TYR A 64 1.72 -0.24 9.32
N GLY A 65 0.74 0.60 9.01
CA GLY A 65 0.95 2.03 8.80
C GLY A 65 1.65 2.41 7.50
N ALA A 66 1.78 1.49 6.53
CA ALA A 66 2.31 1.81 5.20
C ALA A 66 1.30 2.62 4.35
N LEU A 67 0.01 2.33 4.52
CA LEU A 67 -1.09 3.03 3.87
C LEU A 67 -2.04 3.61 4.92
N GLU A 68 -2.83 4.59 4.50
CA GLU A 68 -3.96 5.08 5.30
C GLU A 68 -5.27 4.92 4.50
N ARG A 69 -6.37 4.74 5.23
CA ARG A 69 -7.70 4.70 4.64
C ARG A 69 -8.43 6.02 4.90
N VAL A 70 -8.75 6.76 3.83
CA VAL A 70 -9.45 8.05 3.89
C VAL A 70 -10.75 7.95 3.11
N SER A 71 -11.89 8.19 3.77
CA SER A 71 -13.23 8.16 3.14
C SER A 71 -13.48 6.91 2.28
N GLY A 72 -13.09 5.73 2.78
CA GLY A 72 -13.27 4.46 2.07
C GLY A 72 -12.26 4.19 0.95
N LYS A 73 -11.33 5.11 0.68
CA LYS A 73 -10.24 4.99 -0.31
C LYS A 73 -8.89 4.83 0.41
N TYR A 74 -7.86 4.48 -0.34
CA TYR A 74 -6.52 4.22 0.17
C TYR A 74 -5.55 5.26 -0.40
N ARG A 75 -4.64 5.74 0.43
CA ARG A 75 -3.50 6.55 -0.01
C ARG A 75 -2.25 6.19 0.77
N ARG A 76 -1.09 6.61 0.26
CA ARG A 76 0.16 6.68 1.00
C ARG A 76 -0.07 7.33 2.36
N LYS A 77 0.40 6.70 3.44
CA LYS A 77 0.51 7.41 4.73
C LYS A 77 1.70 8.36 4.62
N THR A 78 1.44 9.64 4.44
CA THR A 78 2.45 10.68 4.66
C THR A 78 2.53 10.92 6.15
N GLY A 79 3.31 10.08 6.84
CA GLY A 79 3.73 10.35 8.21
C GLY A 79 4.74 11.49 8.19
N GLN A 80 4.39 12.57 8.88
CA GLN A 80 5.31 13.54 9.45
C GLN A 80 5.60 13.10 10.90
#